data_AF-A0A9D1UQX6-F1
#
_entry.id   AF-A0A9D1UQX6-F1
#
_cell.length_a   1.000
_cell.length_b   1.000
_cell.length_c   1.000
_cell.angle_alpha   90.00
_cell.angle_beta   90.00
_cell.angle_gamma   90.00
#
_symmetry.space_group_name_H-M   'P 1'
#
loop_
_entity.id
_entity.type
_entity.pdbx_description
1 polymer ?
#
loop_
_entity_poly.entity_id
_entity_poly.type
_entity_poly.pdbx_seq_one_letter_code
_entity_poly.pdbx_strand_id
1 'polypeptide(L)'
;MTADTTCPVAAVQRDIVRAHVARWELVRPEDEDYVPDTATALAAKLSITPFAATQLVTQSWLLARWPGLHALFKSAAIPIKHMETVLDLTEGVDAENRGAVEKEIIDLLTPNHYLQQLPSVRSITYRIKKIIERIQPNARPLGDGEEKREGNTIGHAGPEISFDQREESRTKIFIGLPKADGIVFEKAIKTIADTHDCTLPEALMILVEGKVNVQVTLNLYKNTADPTEDIFAEGSWIPKAAGEKWMQQVGHLAAPGYAESAGYQPSYAIKAAVVGRDGGCRAPGCSAPPFRCDVDHVARYNHDDPAAGGPTNTDNLHLLCRYHHRLKTAGVLDVELRPDGTECWTSVGDGHKTITTPYGPLGRETFERRHVRRTTALHLHNEEELGI
;
A
#
# COMPACT_ATOMS: atom_id res chain seq x y z
N MET A 1 22.74 9.96 -17.58
CA MET A 1 21.50 10.29 -16.84
C MET A 1 20.33 10.27 -17.81
N THR A 2 19.34 9.44 -17.51
CA THR A 2 18.27 8.99 -18.43
C THR A 2 16.91 9.48 -17.96
N ALA A 3 16.86 10.75 -17.56
CA ALA A 3 15.63 11.50 -17.65
C ALA A 3 15.65 12.13 -19.03
N ASP A 4 14.84 11.61 -19.96
CA ASP A 4 14.64 12.21 -21.29
C ASP A 4 14.64 13.74 -21.15
N THR A 5 15.68 14.37 -21.67
CA THR A 5 15.89 15.82 -21.52
C THR A 5 14.83 16.61 -22.29
N THR A 6 14.14 15.95 -23.22
CA THR A 6 13.05 16.49 -24.03
C THR A 6 11.67 16.28 -23.41
N CYS A 7 11.55 15.38 -22.41
CA CYS A 7 10.28 15.13 -21.72
C CYS A 7 9.94 16.29 -20.74
N PRO A 8 8.80 17.00 -20.94
CA PRO A 8 8.41 18.11 -20.06
C PRO A 8 8.14 17.66 -18.62
N VAL A 9 7.61 16.45 -18.42
CA VAL A 9 7.37 15.88 -17.08
C VAL A 9 8.70 15.65 -16.35
N ALA A 10 9.70 15.12 -17.06
CA ALA A 10 11.03 14.92 -16.51
C ALA A 10 11.73 16.25 -16.18
N ALA A 11 11.45 17.32 -16.94
CA ALA A 11 11.96 18.66 -16.64
C ALA A 11 11.41 19.20 -15.32
N VAL A 12 10.08 19.16 -15.12
CA VAL A 12 9.43 19.57 -13.87
C VAL A 12 9.94 18.75 -12.69
N GLN A 13 10.10 17.43 -12.86
CA GLN A 13 10.64 16.57 -11.81
C GLN A 13 12.06 16.99 -11.39
N ARG A 14 12.93 17.34 -12.35
CA ARG A 14 14.28 17.85 -12.04
C ARG A 14 14.22 19.17 -11.28
N ASP A 15 13.28 20.06 -11.60
CA ASP A 15 13.12 21.32 -10.89
C ASP A 15 12.67 21.12 -9.44
N ILE A 16 11.76 20.16 -9.19
CA ILE A 16 11.38 19.75 -7.83
C ILE A 16 12.59 19.23 -7.05
N VAL A 17 13.42 18.38 -7.67
CA VAL A 17 14.63 17.85 -7.04
C VAL A 17 15.63 18.98 -6.72
N ARG A 18 15.84 19.93 -7.65
CA ARG A 18 16.71 21.10 -7.40
C ARG A 18 16.20 21.95 -6.24
N ALA A 19 14.90 22.23 -6.20
CA ALA A 19 14.29 22.98 -5.11
C ALA A 19 14.44 22.25 -3.76
N HIS A 20 14.34 20.92 -3.76
CA HIS A 20 14.54 20.11 -2.56
C HIS A 20 15.99 20.19 -2.05
N VAL A 21 16.99 20.06 -2.94
CA VAL A 21 18.41 20.18 -2.55
C VAL A 21 18.72 21.60 -2.08
N ALA A 22 18.22 22.63 -2.75
CA ALA A 22 18.35 24.02 -2.31
C ALA A 22 17.71 24.25 -0.94
N ARG A 23 16.57 23.61 -0.65
CA ARG A 23 15.95 23.65 0.68
C ARG A 23 16.86 23.03 1.73
N TRP A 24 17.50 21.88 1.47
CA TRP A 24 18.50 21.33 2.39
C TRP A 24 19.66 22.31 2.62
N GLU A 25 20.18 22.95 1.58
CA GLU A 25 21.28 23.93 1.72
C GLU A 25 20.89 25.14 2.60
N LEU A 26 19.63 25.57 2.58
CA LEU A 26 19.13 26.72 3.34
C LEU A 26 18.83 26.41 4.82
N VAL A 27 18.55 25.16 5.17
CA VAL A 27 18.12 24.75 6.52
C VAL A 27 19.22 24.02 7.29
N ARG A 28 20.47 24.19 6.86
CA ARG A 28 21.64 23.58 7.49
C ARG A 28 21.82 24.15 8.90
N PRO A 29 21.82 23.30 9.94
CA PRO A 29 22.14 23.73 11.29
C PRO A 29 23.66 23.88 11.48
N GLU A 30 24.04 24.66 12.48
CA GLU A 30 25.39 24.61 13.04
C GLU A 30 25.56 23.37 13.93
N ASP A 31 26.80 22.89 14.12
CA ASP A 31 27.05 21.65 14.87
C ASP A 31 26.63 21.71 16.35
N GLU A 32 26.53 22.92 16.92
CA GLU A 32 26.12 23.17 18.31
C GLU A 32 24.63 23.50 18.47
N ASP A 33 23.86 23.56 17.37
CA ASP A 33 22.44 23.90 17.42
C ASP A 33 21.63 22.83 18.16
N TYR A 34 20.69 23.27 19.01
CA TYR A 34 19.79 22.37 19.70
C TYR A 34 18.68 21.87 18.75
N VAL A 35 18.66 20.56 18.48
CA VAL A 35 17.76 19.95 17.47
C VAL A 35 16.28 20.31 17.68
N PRO A 36 15.69 20.24 18.89
CA PRO A 36 14.31 20.65 19.11
C PRO A 36 14.00 22.11 18.78
N ASP A 37 14.94 23.03 19.04
CA ASP A 37 14.74 24.46 18.80
C ASP A 37 14.76 24.76 17.31
N THR A 38 15.76 24.23 16.60
CA THR A 38 15.90 24.36 15.14
C THR A 38 14.72 23.72 14.42
N ALA A 39 14.32 22.51 14.83
CA ALA A 39 13.18 21.81 14.23
C ALA A 39 11.85 22.53 14.48
N THR A 40 11.60 23.04 15.68
CA THR A 40 10.35 23.74 16.01
C THR A 40 10.24 25.06 15.26
N ALA A 41 11.32 25.85 15.21
CA ALA A 41 11.37 27.10 14.45
C ALA A 41 11.13 26.87 12.95
N LEU A 42 11.70 25.80 12.39
CA LEU A 42 11.53 25.44 10.99
C LEU A 42 10.13 24.91 10.69
N ALA A 43 9.57 24.08 11.58
CA ALA A 43 8.21 23.57 11.48
C ALA A 43 7.18 24.71 11.35
N ALA A 44 7.33 25.75 12.17
CA ALA A 44 6.49 26.95 12.12
C ALA A 44 6.64 27.72 10.78
N LYS A 45 7.87 27.94 10.32
CA LYS A 45 8.15 28.67 9.06
C LYS A 45 7.64 27.97 7.82
N LEU A 46 7.74 26.64 7.78
CA LEU A 46 7.39 25.83 6.61
C LEU A 46 5.97 25.23 6.68
N SER A 47 5.26 25.43 7.80
CA SER A 47 3.95 24.80 8.06
C SER A 47 3.99 23.27 7.89
N ILE A 48 5.02 22.64 8.46
CA ILE A 48 5.21 21.18 8.48
C ILE A 48 5.20 20.65 9.92
N THR A 49 5.11 19.33 10.08
CA THR A 49 5.16 18.71 11.40
C THR A 49 6.57 18.84 12.02
N PRO A 50 6.69 18.85 13.36
CA PRO A 50 7.99 18.82 14.03
C PRO A 50 8.86 17.65 13.57
N PHE A 51 8.26 16.47 13.38
CA PHE A 51 8.96 15.30 12.85
C PHE A 51 9.55 15.55 11.45
N ALA A 52 8.78 16.12 10.53
CA ALA A 52 9.26 16.45 9.19
C ALA A 52 10.37 17.51 9.21
N ALA A 53 10.27 18.49 10.13
CA ALA A 53 11.31 19.49 10.31
C ALA A 53 12.60 18.89 10.87
N THR A 54 12.52 17.99 11.87
CA THR A 54 13.69 17.26 12.39
C THR A 54 14.37 16.46 11.28
N GLN A 55 13.61 15.67 10.50
CA GLN A 55 14.16 14.90 9.39
C GLN A 55 14.86 15.80 8.36
N LEU A 56 14.24 16.92 8.01
CA LEU A 56 14.80 17.89 7.05
C LEU A 56 16.13 18.48 7.53
N VAL A 57 16.22 18.84 8.81
CA VAL A 57 17.43 19.40 9.44
C VAL A 57 18.52 18.32 9.55
N THR A 58 18.18 17.11 9.99
CA THR A 58 19.12 15.98 10.09
C THR A 58 19.71 15.64 8.72
N GLN A 59 18.90 15.54 7.68
CA GLN A 59 19.38 15.25 6.33
C GLN A 59 20.23 16.38 5.75
N SER A 60 19.89 17.64 6.03
CA SER A 60 20.72 18.78 5.65
C SER A 60 22.11 18.72 6.33
N TRP A 61 22.13 18.43 7.63
CA TRP A 61 23.37 18.26 8.39
C TRP A 61 24.21 17.08 7.87
N LEU A 62 23.57 15.95 7.57
CA LEU A 62 24.23 14.79 6.98
C LEU A 62 24.82 15.12 5.62
N LEU A 63 24.05 15.76 4.72
CA LEU A 63 24.48 16.10 3.37
C LEU A 63 25.78 16.92 3.35
N ALA A 64 25.96 17.82 4.32
CA ALA A 64 27.17 18.63 4.45
C ALA A 64 28.45 17.80 4.70
N ARG A 65 28.31 16.54 5.14
CA ARG A 65 29.41 15.60 5.44
C ARG A 65 29.75 14.71 4.24
N TRP A 66 28.99 14.82 3.14
CA TRP A 66 29.09 14.00 1.94
C TRP A 66 29.21 14.88 0.68
N PRO A 67 30.38 15.50 0.43
CA PRO A 67 30.56 16.48 -0.65
C PRO A 67 30.37 15.88 -2.06
N GLY A 68 30.75 14.62 -2.26
CA GLY A 68 30.55 13.92 -3.53
C GLY A 68 29.08 13.59 -3.79
N LEU A 69 28.36 13.11 -2.78
CA LEU A 69 26.91 12.89 -2.88
C LEU A 69 26.16 14.20 -3.04
N HIS A 70 26.59 15.26 -2.35
CA HIS A 70 26.02 16.60 -2.52
C HIS A 70 26.18 17.08 -3.97
N ALA A 71 27.36 16.94 -4.56
CA ALA A 71 27.57 17.26 -5.97
C ALA A 71 26.68 16.41 -6.91
N LEU A 72 26.55 15.11 -6.64
CA LEU A 72 25.67 14.22 -7.40
C LEU A 72 24.20 14.64 -7.28
N PHE A 73 23.72 15.01 -6.09
CA PHE A 73 22.34 15.41 -5.84
C PHE A 73 21.99 16.74 -6.55
N LYS A 74 22.95 17.68 -6.64
CA LYS A 74 22.79 18.94 -7.40
C LYS A 74 22.60 18.73 -8.90
N SER A 75 22.99 17.58 -9.45
CA SER A 75 22.68 17.24 -10.86
C SER A 75 21.19 17.07 -11.13
N ALA A 76 20.38 16.91 -10.07
CA ALA A 76 18.96 16.58 -10.13
C ALA A 76 18.64 15.24 -10.83
N ALA A 77 19.63 14.34 -10.88
CA ALA A 77 19.48 12.97 -11.39
C ALA A 77 18.73 12.04 -10.46
N ILE A 78 18.93 12.27 -9.16
CA ILE A 78 18.60 11.31 -8.12
C ILE A 78 17.26 11.72 -7.51
N PRO A 79 16.23 10.84 -7.53
CA PRO A 79 14.96 11.14 -6.90
C PRO A 79 15.12 11.42 -5.40
N ILE A 80 14.26 12.28 -4.86
CA ILE A 80 14.28 12.69 -3.44
C ILE A 80 14.36 11.49 -2.50
N LYS A 81 13.52 10.47 -2.73
CA LYS A 81 13.49 9.30 -1.83
C LYS A 81 14.81 8.52 -1.81
N HIS A 82 15.53 8.47 -2.93
CA HIS A 82 16.85 7.85 -2.99
C HIS A 82 17.87 8.66 -2.20
N MET A 83 17.85 9.99 -2.34
CA MET A 83 18.74 10.89 -1.59
C MET A 83 18.53 10.76 -0.08
N GLU A 84 17.28 10.84 0.38
CA GLU A 84 16.90 10.64 1.79
C GLU A 84 17.41 9.29 2.31
N THR A 85 17.14 8.22 1.58
CA THR A 85 17.55 6.85 1.96
C THR A 85 19.07 6.72 2.09
N VAL A 86 19.82 7.33 1.17
CA VAL A 86 21.30 7.31 1.22
C VAL A 86 21.81 8.02 2.47
N LEU A 87 21.27 9.19 2.79
CA LEU A 87 21.68 9.97 3.96
C LEU A 87 21.35 9.21 5.26
N ASP A 88 20.13 8.70 5.38
CA ASP A 88 19.67 7.96 6.57
C ASP A 88 20.53 6.71 6.83
N LEU A 89 20.91 5.97 5.78
CA LEU A 89 21.74 4.76 5.92
C LEU A 89 23.19 5.04 6.28
N THR A 90 23.68 6.26 6.01
CA THR A 90 25.09 6.60 6.15
C THR A 90 25.38 7.46 7.39
N GLU A 91 24.37 7.76 8.20
CA GLU A 91 24.48 8.55 9.44
C GLU A 91 25.57 8.02 10.39
N GLY A 92 25.68 6.70 10.53
CA GLY A 92 26.63 6.06 11.44
C GLY A 92 28.08 6.00 10.93
N VAL A 93 28.38 6.44 9.71
CA VAL A 93 29.72 6.32 9.11
C VAL A 93 30.65 7.43 9.63
N ASP A 94 31.79 7.02 10.20
CA ASP A 94 32.78 7.94 10.74
C ASP A 94 33.58 8.67 9.64
N ALA A 95 34.23 9.77 10.02
CA ALA A 95 34.92 10.63 9.07
C ALA A 95 36.06 9.93 8.29
N GLU A 96 36.69 8.91 8.87
CA GLU A 96 37.79 8.17 8.24
C GLU A 96 37.30 7.30 7.08
N ASN A 97 36.08 6.75 7.21
CA ASN A 97 35.50 5.84 6.24
C ASN A 97 34.61 6.52 5.17
N ARG A 98 34.20 7.79 5.38
CA ARG A 98 33.30 8.51 4.46
C ARG A 98 33.79 8.53 3.02
N GLY A 99 35.06 8.82 2.77
CA GLY A 99 35.58 8.91 1.39
C GLY A 99 35.44 7.60 0.61
N ALA A 100 35.66 6.46 1.27
CA ALA A 100 35.52 5.14 0.66
C ALA A 100 34.06 4.76 0.43
N VAL A 101 33.20 4.97 1.44
CA VAL A 101 31.75 4.72 1.34
C VAL A 101 31.13 5.60 0.25
N GLU A 102 31.44 6.90 0.25
CA GLU A 102 30.89 7.88 -0.67
C GLU A 102 31.14 7.49 -2.13
N LYS A 103 32.39 7.12 -2.44
CA LYS A 103 32.79 6.70 -3.78
C LYS A 103 31.94 5.54 -4.29
N GLU A 104 31.76 4.51 -3.48
CA GLU A 104 30.99 3.33 -3.89
C GLU A 104 29.49 3.59 -4.00
N ILE A 105 28.94 4.51 -3.20
CA ILE A 105 27.54 4.93 -3.34
C ILE A 105 27.36 5.75 -4.62
N ILE A 106 28.31 6.62 -4.97
CA ILE A 106 28.28 7.36 -6.23
C ILE A 106 28.35 6.41 -7.42
N ASP A 107 29.25 5.43 -7.39
CA ASP A 107 29.36 4.40 -8.44
C ASP A 107 28.06 3.58 -8.57
N LEU A 108 27.43 3.25 -7.43
CA LEU A 108 26.12 2.58 -7.38
C LEU A 108 24.99 3.39 -8.02
N LEU A 109 24.98 4.71 -7.80
CA LEU A 109 23.93 5.61 -8.27
C LEU A 109 24.20 6.20 -9.65
N THR A 110 25.40 6.03 -10.19
CA THR A 110 25.78 6.54 -11.51
C THR A 110 25.51 5.49 -12.58
N PRO A 111 24.62 5.76 -13.55
CA PRO A 111 24.39 4.83 -14.65
C PRO A 111 25.65 4.63 -15.49
N ASN A 112 25.99 3.38 -15.79
CA ASN A 112 27.12 2.98 -16.62
C ASN A 112 26.69 2.44 -18.01
N HIS A 113 25.38 2.33 -18.27
CA HIS A 113 24.82 1.99 -19.58
C HIS A 113 23.84 3.06 -20.08
N TYR A 114 23.75 3.19 -21.41
CA TYR A 114 22.75 4.04 -22.06
C TYR A 114 21.34 3.55 -21.72
N LEU A 115 20.43 4.48 -21.38
CA LEU A 115 19.03 4.19 -20.97
C LEU A 115 18.87 3.33 -19.70
N GLN A 116 19.94 3.11 -18.93
CA GLN A 116 19.84 2.40 -17.65
C GLN A 116 18.97 3.19 -16.66
N GLN A 117 18.04 2.49 -16.02
CA GLN A 117 17.25 3.03 -14.92
C GLN A 117 18.05 3.01 -13.60
N LEU A 118 17.74 3.96 -12.72
CA LEU A 118 18.29 3.93 -11.36
C LEU A 118 17.79 2.70 -10.60
N PRO A 119 18.64 2.05 -9.78
CA PRO A 119 18.19 0.97 -8.92
C PRO A 119 17.06 1.43 -7.98
N SER A 120 16.16 0.51 -7.63
CA SER A 120 15.06 0.80 -6.70
C SER A 120 15.57 1.19 -5.31
N VAL A 121 14.75 1.90 -4.52
CA VAL A 121 15.06 2.25 -3.12
C VAL A 121 15.43 1.00 -2.30
N ARG A 122 14.72 -0.11 -2.52
CA ARG A 122 15.02 -1.41 -1.89
C ARG A 122 16.41 -1.92 -2.28
N SER A 123 16.75 -1.85 -3.57
CA SER A 123 18.05 -2.30 -4.08
C SER A 123 19.19 -1.47 -3.52
N ILE A 124 19.10 -0.14 -3.54
CA ILE A 124 20.15 0.72 -2.96
C ILE A 124 20.27 0.51 -1.45
N THR A 125 19.15 0.30 -0.73
CA THR A 125 19.19 0.06 0.72
C THR A 125 20.03 -1.17 1.05
N TYR A 126 19.79 -2.27 0.34
CA TYR A 126 20.56 -3.50 0.53
C TYR A 126 22.04 -3.31 0.16
N ARG A 127 22.31 -2.69 -1.00
CA ARG A 127 23.68 -2.53 -1.52
C ARG A 127 24.51 -1.57 -0.66
N ILE A 128 23.92 -0.46 -0.19
CA ILE A 128 24.58 0.48 0.73
C ILE A 128 24.88 -0.18 2.07
N LYS A 129 23.94 -0.94 2.64
CA LYS A 129 24.21 -1.72 3.86
C LYS A 129 25.39 -2.67 3.69
N LYS A 130 25.52 -3.34 2.54
CA LYS A 130 26.67 -4.21 2.25
C LYS A 130 27.98 -3.44 2.05
N ILE A 131 27.94 -2.25 1.46
CA ILE A 131 29.10 -1.35 1.37
C ILE A 131 29.58 -0.97 2.79
N ILE A 132 28.66 -0.53 3.64
CA ILE A 132 28.97 -0.12 5.03
C ILE A 132 29.45 -1.32 5.85
N GLU A 133 28.77 -2.47 5.78
CA GLU A 133 29.18 -3.70 6.49
C GLU A 133 30.60 -4.13 6.13
N ARG A 134 31.03 -3.95 4.87
CA ARG A 134 32.38 -4.28 4.43
C ARG A 134 33.42 -3.24 4.86
N ILE A 135 33.09 -1.94 4.79
CA ILE A 135 34.06 -0.85 5.06
C ILE A 135 34.15 -0.57 6.56
N GLN A 136 32.99 -0.41 7.21
CA GLN A 136 32.88 -0.08 8.62
C GLN A 136 31.77 -0.92 9.29
N PRO A 137 32.07 -2.17 9.68
CA PRO A 137 31.07 -3.08 10.26
C PRO A 137 30.34 -2.52 11.49
N ASN A 138 31.00 -1.66 12.27
CA ASN A 138 30.46 -1.05 13.49
C ASN A 138 29.70 0.27 13.25
N ALA A 139 29.64 0.80 12.02
CA ALA A 139 28.77 1.93 11.66
C ALA A 139 27.29 1.55 11.63
N ARG A 140 27.01 0.26 11.83
CA ARG A 140 25.68 -0.31 12.00
C ARG A 140 25.64 -0.99 13.37
N PRO A 141 24.49 -0.99 14.08
CA PRO A 141 24.44 -1.62 15.39
C PRO A 141 24.81 -3.12 15.33
N LEU A 142 25.64 -3.57 16.27
CA LEU A 142 26.02 -4.99 16.36
C LEU A 142 24.86 -5.74 17.02
N GLY A 143 24.03 -6.37 16.20
CA GLY A 143 22.74 -6.93 16.60
C GLY A 143 21.73 -6.96 15.45
N ASP A 144 21.96 -6.17 14.39
CA ASP A 144 21.17 -6.22 13.16
C ASP A 144 21.58 -7.36 12.21
N GLY A 145 21.82 -8.54 12.79
CA GLY A 145 21.22 -9.73 12.19
C GLY A 145 19.70 -9.53 12.20
N GLU A 146 19.17 -8.86 11.18
CA GLU A 146 17.73 -8.69 10.93
C GLU A 146 16.84 -8.23 12.12
N GLU A 147 17.34 -7.42 13.05
CA GLU A 147 16.44 -6.74 13.98
C GLU A 147 15.78 -5.52 13.35
N LYS A 148 14.47 -5.68 13.15
CA LYS A 148 13.44 -4.74 12.71
C LYS A 148 13.51 -3.42 13.46
N ARG A 149 14.36 -2.49 13.01
CA ARG A 149 13.95 -1.07 12.96
C ARG A 149 13.08 -0.85 11.74
N GLU A 150 12.00 -1.61 11.69
CA GLU A 150 10.80 -1.20 11.01
C GLU A 150 9.86 -0.69 12.08
N GLY A 151 9.53 0.60 12.04
CA GLY A 151 8.15 0.97 12.29
C GLY A 151 7.32 0.16 11.31
N ASN A 152 6.81 -0.99 11.79
CA ASN A 152 6.04 -1.99 11.07
C ASN A 152 6.76 -2.65 9.88
N THR A 153 7.10 -3.96 10.04
CA THR A 153 7.18 -5.03 9.01
C THR A 153 8.52 -5.69 8.53
N ILE A 154 9.59 -6.02 9.32
CA ILE A 154 10.49 -7.04 8.68
C ILE A 154 9.69 -8.34 8.52
N GLY A 155 9.99 -9.08 7.47
CA GLY A 155 9.47 -10.41 7.26
C GLY A 155 9.93 -11.35 8.38
N HIS A 156 9.06 -11.62 9.33
CA HIS A 156 8.84 -13.03 9.62
C HIS A 156 7.91 -13.49 8.51
N ALA A 157 8.37 -14.42 7.67
CA ALA A 157 7.54 -15.01 6.61
C ALA A 157 6.40 -15.90 7.18
N GLY A 158 6.14 -15.81 8.48
CA GLY A 158 5.14 -16.55 9.20
C GLY A 158 4.38 -15.65 10.18
N PRO A 159 3.31 -16.18 10.79
CA PRO A 159 2.53 -15.47 11.79
C PRO A 159 3.42 -14.96 12.93
N GLU A 160 3.25 -13.69 13.31
CA GLU A 160 3.96 -13.10 14.46
C GLU A 160 2.97 -12.42 15.40
N ILE A 161 3.29 -12.41 16.70
CA ILE A 161 2.57 -11.63 17.70
C ILE A 161 3.59 -10.97 18.64
N SER A 162 3.42 -9.68 18.91
CA SER A 162 4.28 -8.94 19.84
C SER A 162 3.46 -8.03 20.76
N PHE A 163 4.03 -7.75 21.93
CA PHE A 163 3.40 -6.99 23.00
C PHE A 163 4.29 -5.79 23.35
N ASP A 164 3.77 -4.58 23.21
CA ASP A 164 4.44 -3.33 23.60
C ASP A 164 3.84 -2.81 24.92
N GLN A 165 4.64 -2.91 25.98
CA GLN A 165 4.28 -2.58 27.37
C GLN A 165 4.97 -1.31 27.88
N ARG A 166 5.54 -0.49 27.00
CA ARG A 166 6.27 0.74 27.40
C ARG A 166 5.35 1.81 28.00
N GLU A 167 4.05 1.71 27.76
CA GLU A 167 3.06 2.61 28.33
C GLU A 167 2.45 2.00 29.59
N GLU A 168 2.47 2.74 30.70
CA GLU A 168 2.09 2.23 32.02
C GLU A 168 0.62 1.79 32.13
N SER A 169 -0.26 2.42 31.35
CA SER A 169 -1.71 2.18 31.42
C SER A 169 -2.26 1.22 30.37
N ARG A 170 -1.45 0.76 29.40
CA ARG A 170 -1.92 -0.15 28.34
C ARG A 170 -0.80 -0.94 27.67
N THR A 171 -1.13 -2.19 27.33
CA THR A 171 -0.31 -3.01 26.42
C THR A 171 -0.88 -2.92 25.00
N LYS A 172 -0.04 -2.62 24.02
CA LYS A 172 -0.41 -2.71 22.60
C LYS A 172 -0.02 -4.08 22.06
N ILE A 173 -0.91 -4.71 21.31
CA ILE A 173 -0.67 -6.02 20.70
C ILE A 173 -0.56 -5.80 19.19
N PHE A 174 0.53 -6.29 18.59
CA PHE A 174 0.72 -6.32 17.15
C PHE A 174 0.68 -7.77 16.68
N ILE A 175 -0.14 -8.05 15.67
CA ILE A 175 -0.28 -9.40 15.11
C ILE A 175 -0.05 -9.31 13.60
N GLY A 176 0.93 -10.04 13.10
CA GLY A 176 1.16 -10.27 11.67
C GLY A 176 0.59 -11.62 11.28
N LEU A 177 -0.33 -11.66 10.31
CA LEU A 177 -0.93 -12.89 9.79
C LEU A 177 -0.79 -12.93 8.26
N PRO A 178 -0.70 -14.13 7.65
CA PRO A 178 -0.91 -14.27 6.22
C PRO A 178 -2.26 -13.66 5.83
N LYS A 179 -2.33 -13.08 4.64
CA LYS A 179 -3.42 -12.17 4.27
C LYS A 179 -4.83 -12.78 4.43
N ALA A 180 -4.99 -14.03 4.00
CA ALA A 180 -6.26 -14.77 4.12
C ALA A 180 -6.64 -15.03 5.59
N ASP A 181 -5.67 -15.46 6.39
CA ASP A 181 -5.84 -15.69 7.83
C ASP A 181 -6.20 -14.39 8.55
N GLY A 182 -5.58 -13.27 8.17
CA GLY A 182 -5.91 -11.93 8.65
C GLY A 182 -7.35 -11.51 8.34
N ILE A 183 -7.85 -11.82 7.13
CA ILE A 183 -9.25 -11.55 6.75
C ILE A 183 -10.21 -12.36 7.63
N VAL A 184 -9.92 -13.65 7.85
CA VAL A 184 -10.74 -14.51 8.71
C VAL A 184 -10.73 -14.01 10.15
N PHE A 185 -9.55 -13.63 10.66
CA PHE A 185 -9.38 -13.09 12.00
C PHE A 185 -10.17 -11.78 12.21
N GLU A 186 -10.03 -10.82 11.28
CA GLU A 186 -10.76 -9.55 11.37
C GLU A 186 -12.27 -9.75 11.29
N LYS A 187 -12.75 -10.64 10.41
CA LYS A 187 -14.18 -10.98 10.32
C LYS A 187 -14.69 -11.61 11.60
N ALA A 188 -13.96 -12.56 12.19
CA ALA A 188 -14.35 -13.21 13.44
C ALA A 188 -14.59 -12.18 14.56
N ILE A 189 -13.63 -11.27 14.75
CA ILE A 189 -13.72 -10.24 15.79
C ILE A 189 -14.86 -9.26 15.50
N LYS A 190 -15.02 -8.82 14.24
CA LYS A 190 -16.13 -7.94 13.85
C LYS A 190 -17.49 -8.60 14.07
N THR A 191 -17.65 -9.86 13.69
CA THR A 191 -18.90 -10.61 13.91
C THR A 191 -19.23 -10.70 15.39
N ILE A 192 -18.24 -10.95 16.26
CA ILE A 192 -18.45 -10.96 17.71
C ILE A 192 -18.80 -9.56 18.21
N ALA A 193 -18.07 -8.52 17.77
CA ALA A 193 -18.33 -7.13 18.16
C ALA A 193 -19.77 -6.71 17.81
N ASP A 194 -20.22 -7.01 16.59
CA ASP A 194 -21.57 -6.70 16.13
C ASP A 194 -22.63 -7.51 16.90
N THR A 195 -22.36 -8.78 17.20
CA THR A 195 -23.31 -9.67 17.92
C THR A 195 -23.47 -9.27 19.38
N HIS A 196 -22.39 -8.81 20.02
CA HIS A 196 -22.35 -8.47 21.44
C HIS A 196 -22.44 -6.96 21.71
N ASP A 197 -22.60 -6.13 20.67
CA ASP A 197 -22.61 -4.67 20.72
C ASP A 197 -21.44 -4.11 21.55
N CYS A 198 -20.22 -4.55 21.22
CA CYS A 198 -19.01 -4.20 21.94
C CYS A 198 -17.89 -3.72 21.02
N THR A 199 -16.83 -3.19 21.62
CA THR A 199 -15.66 -2.75 20.86
C THR A 199 -14.85 -3.94 20.34
N LEU A 200 -14.05 -3.72 19.28
CA LEU A 200 -13.19 -4.79 18.73
C LEU A 200 -12.23 -5.40 19.79
N PRO A 201 -11.60 -4.63 20.70
CA PRO A 201 -10.80 -5.21 21.78
C PRO A 201 -11.61 -6.10 22.73
N GLU A 202 -12.82 -5.69 23.11
CA GLU A 202 -13.70 -6.50 23.97
C GLU A 202 -14.13 -7.80 23.26
N ALA A 203 -14.46 -7.71 21.97
CA ALA A 203 -14.78 -8.87 21.14
C ALA A 203 -13.60 -9.86 21.04
N LEU A 204 -12.37 -9.35 20.90
CA LEU A 204 -11.17 -10.18 20.93
C LEU A 204 -10.99 -10.86 22.30
N MET A 205 -11.26 -10.16 23.41
CA MET A 205 -11.21 -10.78 24.74
C MET A 205 -12.25 -11.89 24.90
N ILE A 206 -13.49 -11.67 24.44
CA ILE A 206 -14.56 -12.69 24.43
C ILE A 206 -14.11 -13.95 23.65
N LEU A 207 -13.45 -13.76 22.51
CA LEU A 207 -12.92 -14.85 21.69
C LEU A 207 -11.82 -15.63 22.42
N VAL A 208 -10.85 -14.93 23.04
CA VAL A 208 -9.72 -15.55 23.75
C VAL A 208 -10.17 -16.28 25.02
N GLU A 209 -11.19 -15.77 25.71
CA GLU A 209 -11.79 -16.42 26.87
C GLU A 209 -12.55 -17.71 26.52
N GLY A 210 -12.71 -18.03 25.22
CA GLY A 210 -13.40 -19.24 24.76
C GLY A 210 -14.91 -19.24 25.01
N LYS A 211 -15.50 -18.06 25.29
CA LYS A 211 -16.92 -17.92 25.63
C LYS A 211 -17.86 -18.03 24.43
N VAL A 212 -17.33 -17.89 23.21
CA VAL A 212 -18.10 -17.84 21.97
C VAL A 212 -17.44 -18.69 20.90
N ASN A 213 -18.25 -19.39 20.11
CA ASN A 213 -17.81 -20.02 18.88
C ASN A 213 -18.35 -19.20 17.70
N VAL A 214 -17.46 -18.74 16.81
CA VAL A 214 -17.81 -17.90 15.67
C VAL A 214 -17.50 -18.64 14.38
N GLN A 215 -18.50 -18.73 13.50
CA GLN A 215 -18.30 -19.21 12.14
C GLN A 215 -18.08 -18.03 11.22
N VAL A 216 -16.97 -18.06 10.49
CA VAL A 216 -16.63 -17.05 9.49
C VAL A 216 -16.59 -17.71 8.12
N THR A 217 -17.19 -17.04 7.14
CA THR A 217 -17.10 -17.48 5.75
C THR A 217 -16.06 -16.66 5.00
N LEU A 218 -15.11 -17.34 4.34
CA LEU A 218 -14.14 -16.76 3.43
C LEU A 218 -14.49 -17.15 1.99
N ASN A 219 -14.81 -16.19 1.13
CA ASN A 219 -15.01 -16.47 -0.29
C ASN A 219 -13.67 -16.63 -1.00
N LEU A 220 -13.53 -17.74 -1.72
CA LEU A 220 -12.41 -18.03 -2.60
C LEU A 220 -12.89 -18.00 -4.04
N TYR A 221 -12.13 -17.36 -4.92
CA TYR A 221 -12.44 -17.28 -6.34
C TYR A 221 -11.30 -17.91 -7.11
N LYS A 222 -11.64 -18.89 -7.95
CA LYS A 222 -10.69 -19.64 -8.74
C LYS A 222 -11.28 -19.90 -10.12
N ASN A 223 -10.45 -19.72 -11.14
CA ASN A 223 -10.77 -20.16 -12.49
C ASN A 223 -10.67 -21.69 -12.56
N THR A 224 -11.79 -22.36 -12.82
CA THR A 224 -11.81 -23.82 -12.90
C THR A 224 -11.23 -24.36 -14.21
N ALA A 225 -11.09 -23.51 -15.23
CA ALA A 225 -10.50 -23.88 -16.51
C ALA A 225 -8.96 -23.82 -16.51
N ASP A 226 -8.35 -23.09 -15.57
CA ASP A 226 -6.91 -23.01 -15.39
C ASP A 226 -6.48 -23.45 -13.98
N PRO A 227 -6.02 -24.70 -13.82
CA PRO A 227 -5.62 -25.23 -12.51
C PRO A 227 -4.30 -24.65 -11.98
N THR A 228 -3.59 -23.82 -12.77
CA THR A 228 -2.34 -23.16 -12.40
C THR A 228 -2.55 -21.76 -11.84
N GLU A 229 -3.74 -21.16 -12.04
CA GLU A 229 -4.04 -19.80 -11.59
C GLU A 229 -4.13 -19.72 -10.05
N ASP A 230 -3.68 -18.58 -9.55
CA ASP A 230 -3.78 -18.19 -8.14
C ASP A 230 -5.23 -18.08 -7.68
N ILE A 231 -5.43 -18.15 -6.36
CA ILE A 231 -6.74 -18.05 -5.75
C ILE A 231 -6.90 -16.65 -5.20
N PHE A 232 -7.98 -15.96 -5.56
CA PHE A 232 -8.31 -14.70 -4.93
C PHE A 232 -9.15 -14.95 -3.68
N ALA A 233 -8.77 -14.36 -2.55
CA ALA A 233 -9.55 -14.38 -1.31
C ALA A 233 -9.87 -12.94 -0.88
N GLU A 234 -11.09 -12.50 -1.18
CA GLU A 234 -11.71 -11.23 -0.76
C GLU A 234 -10.76 -10.02 -0.61
N GLY A 235 -9.94 -9.76 -1.63
CA GLY A 235 -9.05 -8.58 -1.67
C GLY A 235 -7.59 -8.89 -1.89
N SER A 236 -7.19 -10.16 -2.00
CA SER A 236 -5.80 -10.52 -2.24
C SER A 236 -5.67 -11.81 -3.04
N TRP A 237 -4.73 -11.81 -3.97
CA TRP A 237 -4.28 -13.01 -4.67
C TRP A 237 -3.38 -13.82 -3.76
N ILE A 238 -3.69 -15.10 -3.61
CA ILE A 238 -2.96 -16.06 -2.82
C ILE A 238 -2.29 -17.02 -3.81
N PRO A 239 -0.95 -17.15 -3.75
CA PRO A 239 -0.23 -18.13 -4.54
C PRO A 239 -0.84 -19.52 -4.35
N LYS A 240 -0.97 -20.28 -5.44
CA LYS A 240 -1.57 -21.63 -5.41
C LYS A 240 -1.14 -22.48 -4.21
N ALA A 241 0.17 -22.58 -3.93
CA ALA A 241 0.71 -23.37 -2.83
C ALA A 241 0.17 -22.93 -1.45
N ALA A 242 0.00 -21.62 -1.22
CA ALA A 242 -0.57 -21.09 0.01
C ALA A 242 -2.11 -21.19 0.03
N GLY A 243 -2.74 -21.28 -1.14
CA GLY A 243 -4.18 -21.45 -1.31
C GLY A 243 -4.68 -22.89 -1.17
N GLU A 244 -3.81 -23.89 -1.31
CA GLU A 244 -4.19 -25.32 -1.21
C GLU A 244 -4.86 -25.66 0.12
N LYS A 245 -4.36 -25.11 1.25
CA LYS A 245 -4.98 -25.30 2.57
C LYS A 245 -6.43 -24.81 2.60
N TRP A 246 -6.72 -23.71 1.92
CA TRP A 246 -8.05 -23.10 1.87
C TRP A 246 -8.98 -23.88 0.94
N MET A 247 -8.46 -24.38 -0.18
CA MET A 247 -9.22 -25.22 -1.10
C MET A 247 -9.71 -26.52 -0.46
N GLN A 248 -8.91 -27.11 0.44
CA GLN A 248 -9.32 -28.32 1.19
C GLN A 248 -10.45 -28.07 2.18
N GLN A 249 -10.69 -26.80 2.57
CA GLN A 249 -11.72 -26.40 3.53
C GLN A 249 -13.01 -25.91 2.84
N VAL A 250 -13.09 -25.97 1.52
CA VAL A 250 -14.26 -25.49 0.77
C VAL A 250 -15.47 -26.37 1.07
N GLY A 251 -16.44 -25.81 1.79
CA GLY A 251 -17.71 -26.46 2.10
C GLY A 251 -18.82 -26.19 1.08
N HIS A 252 -18.68 -25.16 0.23
CA HIS A 252 -19.70 -24.75 -0.74
C HIS A 252 -19.07 -24.20 -2.01
N LEU A 253 -19.60 -24.60 -3.17
CA LEU A 253 -19.19 -24.13 -4.49
C LEU A 253 -20.36 -23.47 -5.20
N ALA A 254 -20.12 -22.31 -5.80
CA ALA A 254 -21.11 -21.57 -6.58
C ALA A 254 -20.46 -20.96 -7.83
N ALA A 255 -21.21 -20.95 -8.93
CA ALA A 255 -20.83 -20.18 -10.11
C ALA A 255 -21.22 -18.71 -9.90
N PRO A 256 -20.30 -17.75 -10.11
CA PRO A 256 -20.65 -16.34 -10.08
C PRO A 256 -21.51 -15.97 -11.28
N GLY A 257 -22.46 -15.07 -11.09
CA GLY A 257 -23.36 -14.62 -12.15
C GLY A 257 -24.32 -13.53 -11.69
N TYR A 258 -25.22 -13.15 -12.59
CA TYR A 258 -26.31 -12.23 -12.25
C TYR A 258 -27.17 -12.84 -11.14
N ALA A 259 -27.41 -12.04 -10.11
CA ALA A 259 -28.32 -12.39 -9.03
C ALA A 259 -29.02 -11.13 -8.53
N GLU A 260 -30.25 -11.31 -8.07
CA GLU A 260 -31.14 -10.24 -7.60
C GLU A 260 -31.86 -10.68 -6.33
N SER A 261 -32.12 -9.74 -5.44
CA SER A 261 -32.90 -9.94 -4.22
C SER A 261 -34.01 -8.91 -4.14
N ALA A 262 -35.19 -9.32 -3.66
CA ALA A 262 -36.39 -8.49 -3.60
C ALA A 262 -36.34 -7.34 -2.57
N GLY A 263 -35.33 -7.28 -1.71
CA GLY A 263 -35.21 -6.27 -0.65
C GLY A 263 -33.91 -5.50 -0.72
N TYR A 264 -33.77 -4.51 0.16
CA TYR A 264 -32.58 -3.67 0.26
C TYR A 264 -31.30 -4.46 0.56
N GLN A 265 -31.39 -5.47 1.43
CA GLN A 265 -30.22 -6.25 1.85
C GLN A 265 -29.83 -7.28 0.78
N PRO A 266 -28.63 -7.18 0.20
CA PRO A 266 -28.21 -8.15 -0.80
C PRO A 266 -27.98 -9.52 -0.15
N SER A 267 -28.34 -10.56 -0.88
CA SER A 267 -28.05 -11.94 -0.47
C SER A 267 -26.54 -12.18 -0.41
N TYR A 268 -26.14 -13.24 0.29
CA TYR A 268 -24.73 -13.64 0.37
C TYR A 268 -24.11 -13.85 -1.02
N ALA A 269 -24.84 -14.51 -1.92
CA ALA A 269 -24.38 -14.77 -3.29
C ALA A 269 -24.15 -13.47 -4.09
N ILE A 270 -25.04 -12.49 -3.94
CA ILE A 270 -24.89 -11.16 -4.56
C ILE A 270 -23.65 -10.45 -4.01
N LYS A 271 -23.49 -10.44 -2.67
CA LYS A 271 -22.32 -9.83 -2.02
C LYS A 271 -21.02 -10.48 -2.50
N ALA A 272 -20.97 -11.81 -2.57
CA ALA A 272 -19.80 -12.54 -3.08
C ALA A 272 -19.51 -12.20 -4.55
N ALA A 273 -20.53 -12.17 -5.41
CA ALA A 273 -20.34 -11.80 -6.81
C ALA A 273 -19.79 -10.37 -6.97
N VAL A 274 -20.32 -9.40 -6.23
CA VAL A 274 -19.84 -8.01 -6.24
C VAL A 274 -18.42 -7.92 -5.69
N VAL A 275 -18.10 -8.60 -4.59
CA VAL A 275 -16.74 -8.64 -4.01
C VAL A 275 -15.73 -9.25 -4.99
N GLY A 276 -16.09 -10.37 -5.62
CA GLY A 276 -15.25 -11.03 -6.62
C GLY A 276 -15.09 -10.23 -7.92
N ARG A 277 -16.07 -9.40 -8.30
CA ARG A 277 -15.95 -8.51 -9.45
C ARG A 277 -15.06 -7.31 -9.11
N ASP A 278 -15.39 -6.61 -8.04
CA ASP A 278 -14.82 -5.30 -7.73
C ASP A 278 -13.42 -5.38 -7.18
N GLY A 279 -13.14 -6.40 -6.36
CA GLY A 279 -11.83 -6.62 -5.73
C GLY A 279 -11.49 -5.63 -4.61
N GLY A 280 -12.28 -4.57 -4.41
CA GLY A 280 -12.17 -3.57 -3.34
C GLY A 280 -12.95 -2.29 -3.65
N CYS A 281 -12.66 -1.18 -2.95
CA CYS A 281 -13.32 0.11 -3.15
C CYS A 281 -13.15 0.67 -4.58
N ARG A 282 -14.27 0.96 -5.24
CA ARG A 282 -14.31 1.37 -6.65
C ARG A 282 -14.11 2.86 -6.91
N ALA A 283 -14.10 3.70 -5.88
CA ALA A 283 -13.79 5.11 -6.01
C ALA A 283 -12.37 5.37 -6.58
N PRO A 284 -12.16 6.41 -7.41
CA PRO A 284 -10.88 6.70 -8.05
C PRO A 284 -9.71 6.76 -7.07
N GLY A 285 -8.64 6.01 -7.38
CA GLY A 285 -7.39 6.03 -6.61
C GLY A 285 -7.44 5.37 -5.23
N CYS A 286 -8.58 4.82 -4.81
CA CYS A 286 -8.69 4.14 -3.52
C CYS A 286 -8.15 2.71 -3.58
N SER A 287 -7.34 2.32 -2.59
CA SER A 287 -6.79 0.97 -2.45
C SER A 287 -7.42 0.17 -1.30
N ALA A 288 -8.58 0.63 -0.78
CA ALA A 288 -9.24 -0.05 0.33
C ALA A 288 -9.72 -1.46 -0.11
N PRO A 289 -9.39 -2.51 0.66
CA PRO A 289 -9.76 -3.87 0.32
C PRO A 289 -11.26 -4.16 0.59
N PRO A 290 -11.83 -5.24 0.02
CA PRO A 290 -13.25 -5.58 0.13
C PRO A 290 -13.78 -5.68 1.56
N PHE A 291 -13.02 -6.27 2.47
CA PHE A 291 -13.43 -6.43 3.88
C PHE A 291 -13.51 -5.09 4.66
N ARG A 292 -13.07 -3.98 4.05
CA ARG A 292 -13.24 -2.61 4.54
C ARG A 292 -14.29 -1.81 3.75
N CYS A 293 -14.99 -2.46 2.83
CA CYS A 293 -15.99 -1.86 1.96
C CYS A 293 -17.40 -2.30 2.36
N ASP A 294 -18.34 -1.38 2.19
CA ASP A 294 -19.77 -1.66 2.14
C ASP A 294 -20.14 -2.07 0.70
N VAL A 295 -21.18 -2.89 0.57
CA VAL A 295 -21.85 -3.12 -0.72
C VAL A 295 -22.94 -2.05 -0.85
N ASP A 296 -22.76 -1.14 -1.79
CA ASP A 296 -23.60 0.05 -1.98
C ASP A 296 -24.33 -0.01 -3.33
N HIS A 297 -25.52 0.59 -3.39
CA HIS A 297 -26.33 0.68 -4.62
C HIS A 297 -25.91 1.89 -5.45
N VAL A 298 -25.47 1.68 -6.69
CA VAL A 298 -25.12 2.73 -7.65
C VAL A 298 -26.33 3.63 -7.89
N ALA A 299 -27.40 3.08 -8.47
CA ALA A 299 -28.72 3.71 -8.42
C ALA A 299 -29.36 3.38 -7.06
N ARG A 300 -29.61 4.40 -6.25
CA ARG A 300 -30.06 4.26 -4.86
C ARG A 300 -31.33 3.41 -4.77
N TYR A 301 -31.36 2.50 -3.81
CA TYR A 301 -32.59 1.79 -3.45
C TYR A 301 -33.60 2.76 -2.85
N ASN A 302 -34.88 2.58 -3.15
CA ASN A 302 -35.98 3.35 -2.58
C ASN A 302 -36.72 2.48 -1.56
N HIS A 303 -36.73 2.89 -0.29
CA HIS A 303 -37.36 2.14 0.79
C HIS A 303 -38.90 2.23 0.77
N ASP A 304 -39.45 3.34 0.28
CA ASP A 304 -40.89 3.58 0.26
C ASP A 304 -41.55 2.94 -0.97
N ASP A 305 -40.83 2.94 -2.10
CA ASP A 305 -41.25 2.28 -3.34
C ASP A 305 -40.05 1.59 -4.01
N PRO A 306 -39.75 0.33 -3.66
CA PRO A 306 -38.65 -0.43 -4.23
C PRO A 306 -38.65 -0.51 -5.76
N ALA A 307 -39.82 -0.50 -6.39
CA ALA A 307 -39.93 -0.60 -7.85
C ALA A 307 -39.52 0.71 -8.56
N ALA A 308 -39.56 1.84 -7.87
CA ALA A 308 -39.11 3.14 -8.35
C ALA A 308 -37.63 3.45 -8.04
N GLY A 309 -36.96 2.58 -7.28
CA GLY A 309 -35.53 2.70 -6.95
C GLY A 309 -34.63 1.82 -7.82
N GLY A 310 -33.34 1.82 -7.52
CA GLY A 310 -32.40 0.87 -8.11
C GLY A 310 -32.55 -0.53 -7.49
N PRO A 311 -32.57 -1.61 -8.29
CA PRO A 311 -32.74 -2.97 -7.80
C PRO A 311 -31.52 -3.42 -6.98
N THR A 312 -31.73 -4.34 -6.05
CA THR A 312 -30.63 -5.01 -5.33
C THR A 312 -30.16 -6.20 -6.15
N ASN A 313 -29.32 -5.93 -7.15
CA ASN A 313 -28.74 -6.96 -8.01
C ASN A 313 -27.25 -6.70 -8.24
N THR A 314 -26.55 -7.68 -8.82
CA THR A 314 -25.13 -7.55 -9.11
C THR A 314 -24.80 -6.38 -10.03
N ASP A 315 -25.71 -5.96 -10.90
CA ASP A 315 -25.47 -4.95 -11.92
C ASP A 315 -25.70 -3.51 -11.40
N ASN A 316 -26.30 -3.37 -10.21
CA ASN A 316 -26.55 -2.09 -9.57
C ASN A 316 -25.81 -1.94 -8.24
N LEU A 317 -25.05 -2.95 -7.80
CA LEU A 317 -24.29 -2.90 -6.56
C LEU A 317 -22.80 -2.78 -6.84
N HIS A 318 -22.06 -2.08 -5.98
CA HIS A 318 -20.61 -1.98 -6.02
C HIS A 318 -19.97 -1.86 -4.63
N LEU A 319 -18.64 -1.96 -4.54
CA LEU A 319 -17.91 -1.80 -3.30
C LEU A 319 -17.42 -0.36 -3.08
N LEU A 320 -17.71 0.20 -1.90
CA LEU A 320 -17.13 1.46 -1.42
C LEU A 320 -16.66 1.36 0.01
N CYS A 321 -15.48 1.91 0.31
CA CYS A 321 -15.08 2.10 1.69
C CYS A 321 -16.01 3.13 2.37
N ARG A 322 -16.11 3.06 3.71
CA ARG A 322 -17.03 3.93 4.48
C ARG A 322 -16.89 5.42 4.15
N TYR A 323 -15.66 5.88 3.87
CA TYR A 323 -15.41 7.27 3.47
C TYR A 323 -16.07 7.63 2.14
N HIS A 324 -15.80 6.86 1.07
CA HIS A 324 -16.37 7.14 -0.25
C HIS A 324 -17.86 6.87 -0.32
N HIS A 325 -18.36 5.87 0.42
CA HIS A 325 -19.79 5.62 0.55
C HIS A 325 -20.51 6.85 1.15
N ARG A 326 -19.93 7.50 2.17
CA ARG A 326 -20.48 8.75 2.73
C ARG A 326 -20.44 9.91 1.73
N LEU A 327 -19.36 10.06 0.97
CA LEU A 327 -19.26 11.10 -0.06
C LEU A 327 -20.32 10.93 -1.15
N LYS A 328 -20.54 9.70 -1.63
CA LYS A 328 -21.62 9.39 -2.57
C LYS A 328 -22.98 9.66 -1.96
N THR A 329 -23.22 9.20 -0.73
CA THR A 329 -24.48 9.42 0.00
C THR A 329 -24.79 10.91 0.15
N ALA A 330 -23.78 11.73 0.46
CA ALA A 330 -23.88 13.18 0.58
C ALA A 330 -24.03 13.93 -0.76
N GLY A 331 -23.96 13.23 -1.90
CA GLY A 331 -24.06 13.85 -3.22
C GLY A 331 -22.81 14.63 -3.64
N VAL A 332 -21.66 14.38 -2.99
CA VAL A 332 -20.36 14.95 -3.39
C VAL A 332 -19.81 14.20 -4.60
N LEU A 333 -20.06 12.90 -4.65
CA LEU A 333 -19.69 12.02 -5.75
C LEU A 333 -20.95 11.38 -6.35
N ASP A 334 -20.98 11.30 -7.67
CA ASP A 334 -21.98 10.53 -8.41
C ASP A 334 -21.29 9.48 -9.29
N VAL A 335 -22.00 8.41 -9.64
CA VAL A 335 -21.41 7.25 -10.31
C VAL A 335 -22.41 6.56 -11.24
N GLU A 336 -21.93 6.21 -12.43
CA GLU A 336 -22.63 5.36 -13.39
C GLU A 336 -21.86 4.05 -13.57
N LEU A 337 -22.52 2.92 -13.36
CA LEU A 337 -21.96 1.57 -13.56
C LEU A 337 -22.38 1.04 -14.93
N ARG A 338 -21.39 0.64 -15.73
CA ARG A 338 -21.58 0.11 -17.09
C ARG A 338 -21.67 -1.42 -17.10
N PRO A 339 -22.25 -2.03 -18.16
CA PRO A 339 -22.40 -3.49 -18.27
C PRO A 339 -21.11 -4.31 -18.27
N ASP A 340 -19.96 -3.67 -18.52
CA ASP A 340 -18.63 -4.28 -18.43
C ASP A 340 -18.01 -4.18 -17.01
N GLY A 341 -18.73 -3.58 -16.05
CA GLY A 341 -18.27 -3.34 -14.69
C GLY A 341 -17.44 -2.06 -14.53
N THR A 342 -17.22 -1.30 -15.60
CA THR A 342 -16.53 -0.01 -15.56
C THR A 342 -17.42 1.04 -14.89
N GLU A 343 -16.86 1.85 -14.00
CA GLU A 343 -17.58 2.94 -13.33
C GLU A 343 -17.09 4.30 -13.81
N CYS A 344 -18.04 5.17 -14.16
CA CYS A 344 -17.81 6.57 -14.49
C CYS A 344 -18.18 7.43 -13.28
N TRP A 345 -17.18 7.94 -12.59
CA TRP A 345 -17.32 8.79 -11.41
C TRP A 345 -17.37 10.25 -11.81
N THR A 346 -18.29 11.00 -11.21
CA THR A 346 -18.41 12.46 -11.37
C THR A 346 -18.26 13.13 -10.01
N SER A 347 -17.30 14.05 -9.90
CA SER A 347 -17.24 14.99 -8.79
C SER A 347 -18.30 16.07 -9.01
N VAL A 348 -19.30 16.14 -8.13
CA VAL A 348 -20.49 16.99 -8.35
C VAL A 348 -20.15 18.48 -8.25
N GLY A 349 -19.15 18.84 -7.46
CA GLY A 349 -18.76 20.24 -7.24
C GLY A 349 -18.10 20.93 -8.44
N ASP A 350 -17.32 20.19 -9.25
CA ASP A 350 -16.54 20.72 -10.37
C ASP A 350 -16.84 20.03 -11.72
N GLY A 351 -17.67 18.99 -11.72
CA GLY A 351 -18.04 18.22 -12.90
C GLY A 351 -16.93 17.31 -13.45
N HIS A 352 -15.80 17.19 -12.76
CA HIS A 352 -14.70 16.34 -13.23
C HIS A 352 -15.13 14.87 -13.28
N LYS A 353 -14.75 14.17 -14.35
CA LYS A 353 -15.06 12.76 -14.56
C LYS A 353 -13.82 11.88 -14.54
N THR A 354 -13.90 10.75 -13.86
CA THR A 354 -12.85 9.74 -13.82
C THR A 354 -13.46 8.35 -14.02
N ILE A 355 -12.69 7.46 -14.63
CA ILE A 355 -13.12 6.08 -14.88
C ILE A 355 -12.34 5.13 -13.96
N THR A 356 -13.04 4.19 -13.33
CA THR A 356 -12.40 3.08 -12.61
C THR A 356 -12.86 1.74 -13.18
N THR A 357 -12.00 0.73 -13.05
CA THR A 357 -12.21 -0.57 -13.69
C THR A 357 -12.05 -1.70 -12.67
N PRO A 358 -12.89 -2.75 -12.72
CA PRO A 358 -12.90 -3.77 -11.68
C PRO A 358 -11.57 -4.53 -11.69
N TYR A 359 -11.07 -4.85 -10.50
CA TYR A 359 -9.77 -5.50 -10.32
C TYR A 359 -9.88 -6.87 -9.65
N GLY A 360 -11.11 -7.29 -9.33
CA GLY A 360 -11.38 -8.64 -8.87
C GLY A 360 -11.37 -9.66 -10.01
N PRO A 361 -11.23 -10.96 -9.68
CA PRO A 361 -11.16 -12.07 -10.63
C PRO A 361 -12.40 -12.24 -11.51
N LEU A 362 -13.55 -11.67 -11.13
CA LEU A 362 -14.80 -11.73 -11.90
C LEU A 362 -15.03 -10.49 -12.77
N GLY A 363 -14.09 -9.54 -12.78
CA GLY A 363 -14.13 -8.40 -13.68
C GLY A 363 -14.10 -8.87 -15.15
N ARG A 364 -15.01 -8.34 -15.97
CA ARG A 364 -14.98 -8.61 -17.42
C ARG A 364 -13.79 -7.86 -18.04
N GLU A 365 -12.81 -8.62 -18.50
CA GLU A 365 -11.58 -8.09 -19.08
C GLU A 365 -11.80 -7.74 -20.57
N THR A 366 -11.47 -6.51 -20.97
CA THR A 366 -11.44 -6.12 -22.40
C THR A 366 -10.17 -6.65 -23.08
N PHE A 367 -10.16 -6.82 -24.40
CA PHE A 367 -8.98 -7.32 -25.14
C PHE A 367 -7.72 -6.47 -24.89
N GLU A 368 -7.87 -5.16 -24.75
CA GLU A 368 -6.78 -4.23 -24.40
C GLU A 368 -6.22 -4.50 -23.00
N ARG A 369 -7.08 -4.75 -22.02
CA ARG A 369 -6.67 -5.11 -20.64
C ARG A 369 -6.04 -6.50 -20.57
N ARG A 370 -6.60 -7.48 -21.29
CA ARG A 370 -6.01 -8.82 -21.44
C ARG A 370 -4.63 -8.73 -22.05
N HIS A 371 -4.44 -7.84 -23.04
CA HIS A 371 -3.12 -7.60 -23.62
C HIS A 371 -2.16 -7.00 -22.59
N VAL A 372 -2.55 -5.96 -21.85
CA VAL A 372 -1.71 -5.36 -20.79
C VAL A 372 -1.38 -6.38 -19.69
N ARG A 373 -2.37 -7.10 -19.13
CA ARG A 373 -2.16 -8.14 -18.11
C ARG A 373 -1.30 -9.28 -18.63
N ARG A 374 -1.53 -9.78 -19.84
CA ARG A 374 -0.73 -10.86 -20.44
C ARG A 374 0.70 -10.40 -20.68
N THR A 375 0.91 -9.15 -21.09
CA THR A 375 2.24 -8.56 -21.23
C THR A 375 2.92 -8.43 -19.87
N THR A 376 2.21 -7.97 -18.83
CA THR A 376 2.74 -7.91 -17.45
C THR A 376 3.04 -9.30 -16.88
N ALA A 377 2.16 -10.29 -17.06
CA ALA A 377 2.37 -11.65 -16.58
C ALA A 377 3.46 -12.39 -17.36
N LEU A 378 3.58 -12.15 -18.67
CA LEU A 378 4.68 -12.67 -19.49
C LEU A 378 5.99 -11.99 -19.12
N HIS A 379 5.99 -10.69 -18.81
CA HIS A 379 7.17 -9.99 -18.30
C HIS A 379 7.58 -10.52 -16.93
N LEU A 380 6.65 -10.69 -15.99
CA LEU A 380 6.92 -11.27 -14.66
C LEU A 380 7.41 -12.72 -14.74
N HIS A 381 6.81 -13.54 -15.61
CA HIS A 381 7.26 -14.92 -15.85
C HIS A 381 8.63 -14.98 -16.53
N ASN A 382 8.91 -14.06 -17.48
CA ASN A 382 10.23 -13.94 -18.10
C ASN A 382 11.26 -13.33 -17.14
N GLU A 383 10.88 -12.45 -16.22
CA GLU A 383 11.70 -11.92 -15.14
C GLU A 383 12.09 -13.06 -14.17
N GLU A 384 11.17 -13.98 -13.88
CA GLU A 384 11.43 -15.19 -13.08
C GLU A 384 12.29 -16.25 -13.82
N GLU A 385 12.04 -16.51 -15.11
CA GLU A 385 12.76 -17.53 -15.89
C GLU A 385 14.10 -17.04 -16.47
N LEU A 386 14.23 -15.74 -16.77
CA LEU A 386 15.48 -15.11 -17.24
C LEU A 386 16.27 -14.45 -16.11
N GLY A 387 15.70 -14.36 -14.90
CA GLY A 387 16.33 -13.80 -13.71
C GLY A 387 16.60 -12.29 -13.79
N ILE A 388 15.65 -11.51 -14.35
CA ILE A 388 15.75 -10.05 -14.52
C ILE A 388 14.83 -9.30 -13.56
#